data_AF-R1G9Q3-F1
#
_entry.id   AF-R1G9Q3-F1
#
_cell.length_a   1.000
_cell.length_b   1.000
_cell.length_c   1.000
_cell.angle_alpha   90.00
_cell.angle_beta   90.00
_cell.angle_gamma   90.00
#
_symmetry.space_group_name_H-M   'P 1'
#
loop_
_entity.id
_entity.type
_entity.pdbx_description
1 polymer ?
#
loop_
_entity_poly.entity_id
_entity_poly.type
_entity_poly.pdbx_seq_one_letter_code
_entity_poly.pdbx_strand_id
1 'polypeptide(L)'
;MGEDGIEPDGYKKISLDEILRIAKGNDGELKFMFARQIAPYQIETKSALSYIEKIIDEARDDVKKEILDILQWGDDKFSLKNIEKGIFVEPQMLDGKKYYIAAQSKSQLKKDIKIRDVYLDIKEISKMIKETGFEYMEKALGYLMQREKVTKIKVNADKGKVIEKDVVNILDFWGLATLYYIGEISKDIFGIDKYEIKEFKDKIKLANGDEFDISGYELTFKYNGKELKFRVYDASHIYKEESEKYKKEEKMNSYITLALLSGSRYILLEEDPGKPSVDQKIRDFYKEAKDKTGYDILLLETDEQKLIERGIIGKDDYVKLIDKDKTKYIMDTIMETYKI
;
A
#
# COMPACT_ATOMS: atom_id res chain seq x y z
N MET A 1 -8.23 -1.82 27.96
CA MET A 1 -7.51 -2.94 28.62
C MET A 1 -7.92 -4.19 27.88
N GLY A 2 -7.02 -4.79 27.12
CA GLY A 2 -7.31 -6.02 26.38
C GLY A 2 -7.35 -7.21 27.32
N GLU A 3 -8.37 -8.05 27.17
CA GLU A 3 -8.40 -9.39 27.75
C GLU A 3 -7.25 -10.20 27.12
N ASP A 4 -6.52 -10.93 27.97
CA ASP A 4 -5.16 -11.48 27.77
C ASP A 4 -4.03 -10.43 27.81
N GLY A 5 -3.59 -10.13 29.05
CA GLY A 5 -2.56 -9.14 29.41
C GLY A 5 -1.13 -9.42 28.93
N ILE A 6 -0.95 -9.67 27.63
CA ILE A 6 0.35 -9.57 26.96
C ILE A 6 0.49 -8.11 26.49
N GLU A 7 1.40 -7.37 27.11
CA GLU A 7 1.74 -6.03 26.61
C GLU A 7 2.18 -6.12 25.14
N PRO A 8 1.73 -5.20 24.27
CA PRO A 8 2.15 -5.18 22.88
C PRO A 8 3.67 -5.00 22.81
N ASP A 9 4.35 -6.03 22.31
CA ASP A 9 5.81 -6.03 22.14
C ASP A 9 6.14 -5.77 20.67
N GLY A 10 6.94 -4.75 20.40
CA GLY A 10 7.35 -4.37 19.04
C GLY A 10 6.51 -3.32 18.32
N TYR A 11 5.35 -2.92 18.86
CA TYR A 11 4.47 -1.93 18.24
C TYR A 11 3.74 -1.07 19.26
N LYS A 12 3.25 0.08 18.80
CA LYS A 12 2.46 1.01 19.61
C LYS A 12 1.27 1.53 18.81
N LYS A 13 0.06 1.23 19.29
CA LYS A 13 -1.16 1.87 18.79
C LYS A 13 -1.17 3.34 19.21
N ILE A 14 -1.40 4.23 18.27
CA ILE A 14 -1.48 5.68 18.53
C ILE A 14 -2.93 6.16 18.50
N SER A 15 -3.27 7.04 19.43
CA SER A 15 -4.55 7.74 19.45
C SER A 15 -4.50 9.02 18.62
N LEU A 16 -5.66 9.61 18.34
CA LEU A 16 -5.75 10.92 17.71
C LEU A 16 -4.97 12.00 18.48
N ASP A 17 -5.08 12.04 19.81
CA ASP A 17 -4.32 13.00 20.64
C ASP A 17 -2.81 12.86 20.46
N GLU A 18 -2.33 11.62 20.32
CA GLU A 18 -0.92 11.35 20.07
C GLU A 18 -0.51 11.77 18.66
N ILE A 19 -1.36 11.57 17.65
CA ILE A 19 -1.17 12.07 16.28
C ILE A 19 -1.04 13.60 16.30
N LEU A 20 -1.96 14.31 16.96
CA LEU A 20 -1.90 15.78 17.06
C LEU A 20 -0.64 16.26 17.80
N ARG A 21 -0.18 15.51 18.80
CA ARG A 21 1.10 15.79 19.47
C ARG A 21 2.30 15.61 18.54
N ILE A 22 2.30 14.57 17.70
CA ILE A 22 3.33 14.36 16.67
C ILE A 22 3.32 15.54 15.68
N ALA A 23 2.15 15.97 15.20
CA ALA A 23 2.00 17.11 14.31
C ALA A 23 2.64 18.37 14.90
N LYS A 24 2.31 18.71 16.16
CA LYS A 24 2.90 19.85 16.88
C LYS A 24 4.42 19.78 16.99
N GLY A 25 4.96 18.59 17.27
CA GLY A 25 6.41 18.34 17.34
C GLY A 25 7.12 18.34 15.98
N ASN A 26 6.37 18.44 14.87
CA ASN A 26 6.87 18.36 13.50
C ASN A 26 6.36 19.52 12.62
N ASP A 27 6.22 20.72 13.22
CA ASP A 27 5.79 21.96 12.54
C ASP A 27 4.43 21.88 11.82
N GLY A 28 3.59 20.92 12.20
CA GLY A 28 2.29 20.61 11.60
C GLY A 28 2.35 19.64 10.43
N GLU A 29 3.47 18.94 10.22
CA GLU A 29 3.60 17.87 9.22
C GLU A 29 3.31 16.50 9.84
N LEU A 30 2.35 15.79 9.25
CA LEU A 30 2.03 14.41 9.57
C LEU A 30 2.36 13.49 8.40
N LYS A 31 2.87 12.29 8.75
CA LYS A 31 3.39 11.29 7.81
C LYS A 31 2.76 9.94 8.09
N PHE A 32 1.85 9.55 7.22
CA PHE A 32 1.23 8.24 7.18
C PHE A 32 1.91 7.36 6.14
N MET A 33 1.85 6.05 6.36
CA MET A 33 2.47 5.07 5.49
C MET A 33 1.59 3.84 5.32
N PHE A 34 1.40 3.41 4.08
CA PHE A 34 1.09 2.02 3.76
C PHE A 34 2.38 1.30 3.37
N ALA A 35 2.65 0.16 4.00
CA ALA A 35 3.76 -0.70 3.63
C ALA A 35 3.23 -1.98 2.98
N ARG A 36 3.24 -2.04 1.64
CA ARG A 36 2.61 -3.15 0.90
C ARG A 36 3.48 -3.67 -0.22
N GLN A 37 3.26 -4.91 -0.62
CA GLN A 37 3.93 -5.48 -1.80
C GLN A 37 3.46 -4.80 -3.09
N ILE A 38 2.16 -4.58 -3.21
CA ILE A 38 1.49 -3.86 -4.29
C ILE A 38 0.48 -2.92 -3.64
N ALA A 39 0.16 -1.82 -4.31
CA ALA A 39 -0.67 -0.72 -3.84
C ALA A 39 -1.88 -1.14 -2.97
N PRO A 40 -2.23 -0.32 -1.95
CA PRO A 40 -3.26 -0.65 -0.96
C PRO A 40 -4.62 -0.90 -1.60
N TYR A 41 -5.43 -1.72 -0.92
CA TYR A 41 -6.76 -2.06 -1.40
C TYR A 41 -7.67 -0.83 -1.41
N GLN A 42 -8.71 -0.88 -2.24
CA GLN A 42 -9.67 0.21 -2.38
C GLN A 42 -10.33 0.59 -1.05
N ILE A 43 -10.76 -0.40 -0.26
CA ILE A 43 -11.41 -0.16 1.05
C ILE A 43 -10.42 0.49 2.03
N GLU A 44 -9.22 -0.07 2.18
CA GLU A 44 -8.18 0.49 3.04
C GLU A 44 -7.86 1.93 2.68
N THR A 45 -7.68 2.19 1.39
CA THR A 45 -7.37 3.51 0.87
C THR A 45 -8.48 4.48 1.25
N LYS A 46 -9.75 4.11 1.03
CA LYS A 46 -10.90 4.93 1.42
C LYS A 46 -10.91 5.19 2.93
N SER A 47 -10.82 4.15 3.75
CA SER A 47 -10.84 4.28 5.21
C SER A 47 -9.71 5.17 5.73
N ALA A 48 -8.51 5.05 5.17
CA ALA A 48 -7.38 5.90 5.51
C ALA A 48 -7.61 7.37 5.09
N LEU A 49 -8.10 7.62 3.88
CA LEU A 49 -8.39 8.99 3.43
C LEU A 49 -9.48 9.65 4.29
N SER A 50 -10.56 8.93 4.60
CA SER A 50 -11.60 9.39 5.52
C SER A 50 -11.06 9.70 6.92
N TYR A 51 -10.12 8.90 7.41
CA TYR A 51 -9.48 9.17 8.70
C TYR A 51 -8.57 10.41 8.65
N ILE A 52 -7.82 10.59 7.55
CA ILE A 52 -6.99 11.78 7.31
C ILE A 52 -7.86 13.05 7.23
N GLU A 53 -8.98 13.00 6.52
CA GLU A 53 -9.96 14.10 6.47
C GLU A 53 -10.42 14.49 7.89
N LYS A 54 -10.82 13.50 8.68
CA LYS A 54 -11.24 13.71 10.07
C LYS A 54 -10.14 14.35 10.92
N ILE A 55 -8.89 13.86 10.82
CA ILE A 55 -7.76 14.46 11.53
C ILE A 55 -7.63 15.93 11.15
N ILE A 56 -7.68 16.23 9.85
CA ILE A 56 -7.56 17.60 9.35
C ILE A 56 -8.67 18.49 9.92
N ASP A 57 -9.92 18.02 9.89
CA ASP A 57 -11.06 18.83 10.30
C ASP A 57 -11.11 19.06 11.81
N GLU A 58 -10.69 18.08 12.62
CA GLU A 58 -10.58 18.21 14.07
C GLU A 58 -9.34 19.00 14.51
N ALA A 59 -8.22 18.91 13.78
CA ALA A 59 -6.95 19.52 14.16
C ALA A 59 -6.86 21.05 14.00
N ARG A 60 -7.84 21.69 13.35
CA ARG A 60 -7.81 23.14 13.04
C ARG A 60 -6.44 23.58 12.47
N ASP A 61 -5.70 24.44 13.17
CA ASP A 61 -4.41 25.02 12.73
C ASP A 61 -3.18 24.16 13.08
N ASP A 62 -3.35 23.08 13.85
CA ASP A 62 -2.24 22.24 14.33
C ASP A 62 -1.63 21.37 13.21
N VAL A 63 -2.39 21.14 12.14
CA VAL A 63 -1.97 20.40 10.95
C VAL A 63 -1.87 21.36 9.77
N LYS A 64 -0.71 21.39 9.13
CA LYS A 64 -0.44 22.20 7.94
C LYS A 64 -0.27 21.35 6.68
N LYS A 65 0.28 20.15 6.86
CA LYS A 65 0.64 19.26 5.76
C LYS A 65 0.46 17.81 6.17
N GLU A 66 -0.16 17.06 5.29
CA GLU A 66 -0.35 15.62 5.41
C GLU A 66 0.34 14.92 4.26
N ILE A 67 1.08 13.87 4.59
CA ILE A 67 1.76 13.03 3.62
C ILE A 67 1.29 11.60 3.86
N LEU A 68 0.69 11.00 2.84
CA LEU A 68 0.44 9.56 2.80
C LEU A 68 1.39 8.93 1.78
N ASP A 69 2.37 8.22 2.31
CA ASP A 69 3.33 7.44 1.52
C ASP A 69 2.84 5.99 1.36
N ILE A 70 3.02 5.44 0.18
CA ILE A 70 2.78 4.02 -0.11
C ILE A 70 4.13 3.43 -0.52
N LEU A 71 4.73 2.69 0.41
CA LEU A 71 5.92 1.88 0.15
C LEU A 71 5.50 0.61 -0.57
N GLN A 72 5.93 0.48 -1.81
CA GLN A 72 5.78 -0.75 -2.57
C GLN A 72 7.09 -1.50 -2.66
N TRP A 73 7.07 -2.82 -2.80
CA TRP A 73 8.28 -3.59 -3.05
C TRP A 73 8.01 -4.82 -3.93
N GLY A 74 8.92 -5.07 -4.86
CA GLY A 74 8.83 -6.16 -5.83
C GLY A 74 9.34 -7.52 -5.34
N ASP A 75 9.91 -7.63 -4.14
CA ASP A 75 10.48 -8.89 -3.64
C ASP A 75 9.38 -9.88 -3.20
N ASP A 76 9.33 -11.03 -3.87
CA ASP A 76 8.38 -12.12 -3.69
C ASP A 76 8.65 -12.97 -2.44
N LYS A 77 9.82 -12.79 -1.80
CA LYS A 77 10.21 -13.56 -0.60
C LYS A 77 9.57 -13.02 0.68
N PHE A 78 8.92 -11.85 0.65
CA PHE A 78 8.44 -11.22 1.88
C PHE A 78 7.22 -11.87 2.53
N SER A 79 6.56 -12.84 1.89
CA SER A 79 5.47 -13.56 2.57
C SER A 79 5.02 -14.82 1.82
N LEU A 80 5.38 -16.00 2.35
CA LEU A 80 4.63 -17.25 2.10
C LEU A 80 3.12 -17.06 2.35
N LYS A 81 2.76 -16.11 3.23
CA LYS A 81 1.39 -15.72 3.55
C LYS A 81 0.70 -14.88 2.48
N ASN A 82 1.39 -14.18 1.57
CA ASN A 82 0.76 -13.41 0.49
C ASN A 82 0.33 -14.34 -0.66
N ILE A 83 1.04 -15.47 -0.80
CA ILE A 83 0.64 -16.60 -1.65
C ILE A 83 -0.57 -17.33 -1.04
N GLU A 84 -0.68 -17.40 0.29
CA GLU A 84 -1.80 -18.04 1.01
C GLU A 84 -3.02 -17.12 1.19
N LYS A 85 -2.82 -15.80 1.36
CA LYS A 85 -3.85 -14.75 1.41
C LYS A 85 -4.33 -14.32 0.02
N GLY A 86 -3.75 -14.87 -1.05
CA GLY A 86 -4.18 -14.58 -2.41
C GLY A 86 -3.97 -13.12 -2.82
N ILE A 87 -2.95 -12.44 -2.30
CA ILE A 87 -2.57 -11.08 -2.73
C ILE A 87 -1.77 -11.18 -4.04
N PHE A 88 -2.42 -11.77 -5.02
CA PHE A 88 -2.32 -11.38 -6.40
C PHE A 88 -3.57 -10.54 -6.61
N VAL A 89 -3.51 -9.43 -7.33
CA VAL A 89 -4.78 -8.85 -7.81
C VAL A 89 -5.39 -9.93 -8.70
N GLU A 90 -6.40 -10.61 -8.17
CA GLU A 90 -7.15 -11.68 -8.83
C GLU A 90 -8.18 -11.00 -9.73
N PRO A 91 -8.02 -10.99 -11.05
CA PRO A 91 -9.16 -10.72 -11.92
C PRO A 91 -10.03 -11.98 -11.84
N GLN A 92 -11.22 -11.87 -11.26
CA GLN A 92 -12.27 -12.89 -11.42
C GLN A 92 -13.20 -12.43 -12.55
N MET A 93 -13.68 -13.20 -13.54
CA MET A 93 -13.54 -14.61 -13.96
C MET A 93 -13.53 -14.65 -15.50
N LEU A 94 -12.81 -15.60 -16.11
CA LEU A 94 -13.05 -16.04 -17.50
C LEU A 94 -13.27 -17.55 -17.55
N ASP A 95 -14.42 -17.96 -18.07
CA ASP A 95 -14.77 -19.37 -18.37
C ASP A 95 -14.46 -20.37 -17.24
N GLY A 96 -14.76 -20.00 -15.99
CA GLY A 96 -14.63 -20.90 -14.84
C GLY A 96 -13.20 -21.26 -14.43
N LYS A 97 -12.17 -20.51 -14.87
CA LYS A 97 -10.77 -20.72 -14.46
C LYS A 97 -10.12 -19.43 -13.94
N LYS A 98 -9.41 -19.54 -12.81
CA LYS A 98 -8.65 -18.46 -12.15
C LYS A 98 -7.32 -18.20 -12.87
N TYR A 99 -7.00 -16.93 -13.13
CA TYR A 99 -5.70 -16.49 -13.69
C TYR A 99 -5.02 -15.50 -12.74
N TYR A 100 -3.73 -15.72 -12.47
CA TYR A 100 -2.91 -14.86 -11.63
C TYR A 100 -2.09 -13.93 -12.53
N ILE A 101 -2.21 -12.61 -12.38
CA ILE A 101 -1.36 -11.66 -13.10
C ILE A 101 -0.06 -11.47 -12.31
N ALA A 102 0.82 -12.45 -12.42
CA ALA A 102 2.25 -12.23 -12.38
C ALA A 102 2.80 -12.94 -13.61
N ALA A 103 3.63 -12.27 -14.42
CA ALA A 103 4.22 -12.88 -15.60
C ALA A 103 5.30 -13.91 -15.22
N GLN A 104 4.91 -15.00 -14.57
CA GLN A 104 5.59 -16.30 -14.49
C GLN A 104 4.72 -17.31 -13.72
N SER A 105 4.77 -18.58 -14.12
CA SER A 105 4.03 -19.65 -13.45
C SER A 105 4.58 -19.91 -12.04
N LYS A 106 3.73 -20.35 -11.12
CA LYS A 106 4.06 -20.70 -9.72
C LYS A 106 5.25 -21.69 -9.59
N SER A 107 5.52 -22.49 -10.63
CA SER A 107 6.67 -23.41 -10.68
C SER A 107 8.00 -22.71 -11.01
N GLN A 108 7.97 -21.55 -11.68
CA GLN A 108 9.17 -20.76 -11.98
C GLN A 108 9.56 -19.81 -10.84
N LEU A 109 8.58 -19.33 -10.06
CA LEU A 109 8.79 -18.56 -8.83
C LEU A 109 9.51 -19.35 -7.71
N LYS A 110 9.60 -20.68 -7.82
CA LYS A 110 10.33 -21.53 -6.86
C LYS A 110 11.84 -21.61 -7.10
N LYS A 111 12.35 -21.00 -8.17
CA LYS A 111 13.79 -20.94 -8.44
C LYS A 111 14.35 -19.69 -7.75
N ASP A 112 15.62 -19.70 -7.34
CA ASP A 112 16.31 -18.54 -6.77
C ASP A 112 16.35 -17.37 -7.77
N ILE A 113 15.25 -16.62 -7.83
CA ILE A 113 15.11 -15.44 -8.66
C ILE A 113 15.72 -14.29 -7.86
N LYS A 114 16.86 -13.78 -8.35
CA LYS A 114 17.33 -12.44 -7.98
C LYS A 114 16.23 -11.45 -8.33
N ILE A 115 15.92 -10.51 -7.43
CA ILE A 115 14.99 -9.39 -7.62
C ILE A 115 15.08 -8.91 -9.07
N ARG A 116 14.06 -9.23 -9.86
CA ARG A 116 13.93 -8.84 -11.26
C ARG A 116 12.60 -8.12 -11.37
N ASP A 117 12.61 -7.01 -12.10
CA ASP A 117 11.43 -6.24 -12.45
C ASP A 117 10.30 -7.19 -12.88
N VAL A 118 9.19 -7.12 -12.16
CA VAL A 118 7.98 -7.88 -12.47
C VAL A 118 7.17 -7.06 -13.45
N TYR A 119 6.80 -7.68 -14.57
CA TYR A 119 6.12 -7.01 -15.67
C TYR A 119 4.72 -7.57 -15.89
N LEU A 120 3.79 -6.69 -16.29
CA LEU A 120 2.40 -6.99 -16.61
C LEU A 120 2.18 -6.89 -18.12
N ASP A 121 1.49 -7.86 -18.70
CA ASP A 121 1.09 -7.85 -20.11
C ASP A 121 -0.03 -6.83 -20.34
N ILE A 122 0.21 -5.86 -21.23
CA ILE A 122 -0.74 -4.79 -21.53
C ILE A 122 -2.06 -5.34 -22.05
N LYS A 123 -2.05 -6.47 -22.77
CA LYS A 123 -3.29 -7.09 -23.29
C LYS A 123 -4.17 -7.60 -22.15
N GLU A 124 -3.56 -8.18 -21.12
CA GLU A 124 -4.28 -8.67 -19.93
C GLU A 124 -4.80 -7.50 -19.09
N ILE A 125 -4.00 -6.45 -18.90
CA ILE A 125 -4.47 -5.23 -18.23
C ILE A 125 -5.66 -4.63 -18.98
N SER A 126 -5.56 -4.50 -20.31
CA SER A 126 -6.62 -3.93 -21.14
C SER A 126 -7.91 -4.73 -21.06
N LYS A 127 -7.81 -6.06 -20.93
CA LYS A 127 -8.95 -6.94 -20.74
C LYS A 127 -9.59 -6.73 -19.36
N MET A 128 -8.77 -6.68 -18.31
CA MET A 128 -9.22 -6.39 -16.94
C MET A 128 -9.91 -5.03 -16.84
N ILE A 129 -9.39 -3.99 -17.51
CA ILE A 129 -10.03 -2.66 -17.57
C ILE A 129 -11.42 -2.76 -18.21
N LYS A 130 -11.55 -3.48 -19.33
CA LYS A 130 -12.85 -3.65 -20.01
C LYS A 130 -13.87 -4.41 -19.18
N GLU A 131 -13.42 -5.43 -18.44
CA GLU A 131 -14.30 -6.26 -17.60
C GLU A 131 -14.77 -5.51 -16.36
N THR A 132 -13.88 -4.71 -15.75
CA THR A 132 -14.17 -3.99 -14.51
C THR A 132 -14.81 -2.62 -14.74
N GLY A 133 -14.54 -1.98 -15.87
CA GLY A 133 -14.98 -0.61 -16.16
C GLY A 133 -14.30 0.46 -15.31
N PHE A 134 -13.17 0.16 -14.69
CA PHE A 134 -12.46 1.12 -13.82
C PHE A 134 -11.64 2.13 -14.60
N GLU A 135 -12.14 3.37 -14.65
CA GLU A 135 -11.50 4.50 -15.33
C GLU A 135 -10.09 4.82 -14.78
N TYR A 136 -9.87 4.69 -13.47
CA TYR A 136 -8.54 4.93 -12.87
C TYR A 136 -7.46 3.98 -13.41
N MET A 137 -7.82 2.73 -13.74
CA MET A 137 -6.88 1.75 -14.32
C MET A 137 -6.56 2.07 -15.78
N GLU A 138 -7.56 2.54 -16.53
CA GLU A 138 -7.38 3.03 -17.91
C GLU A 138 -6.45 4.23 -17.94
N LYS A 139 -6.65 5.21 -17.04
CA LYS A 139 -5.77 6.38 -16.91
C LYS A 139 -4.35 5.98 -16.55
N ALA A 140 -4.15 5.04 -15.64
CA ALA A 140 -2.84 4.53 -15.27
C ALA A 140 -2.09 3.89 -16.45
N LEU A 141 -2.76 2.99 -17.18
CA LEU A 141 -2.16 2.37 -18.38
C LEU A 141 -1.88 3.42 -19.46
N GLY A 142 -2.82 4.34 -19.69
CA GLY A 142 -2.67 5.43 -20.65
C GLY A 142 -1.47 6.32 -20.32
N TYR A 143 -1.25 6.66 -19.05
CA TYR A 143 -0.09 7.41 -18.60
C TYR A 143 1.22 6.70 -18.95
N LEU A 144 1.33 5.40 -18.65
CA LEU A 144 2.52 4.61 -18.94
C LEU A 144 2.81 4.50 -20.43
N MET A 145 1.76 4.37 -21.26
CA MET A 145 1.89 4.36 -22.71
C MET A 145 2.37 5.72 -23.25
N GLN A 146 1.79 6.83 -22.76
CA GLN A 146 2.17 8.18 -23.18
C GLN A 146 3.60 8.57 -22.76
N ARG A 147 4.10 8.01 -21.66
CA ARG A 147 5.46 8.24 -21.15
C ARG A 147 6.49 7.23 -21.66
N GLU A 148 6.14 6.42 -22.66
CA GLU A 148 7.02 5.41 -23.25
C GLU A 148 7.58 4.40 -22.22
N LYS A 149 6.86 4.13 -21.12
CA LYS A 149 7.25 3.13 -20.10
C LYS A 149 6.89 1.69 -20.49
N VAL A 150 6.49 1.47 -21.75
CA VAL A 150 6.15 0.16 -22.31
C VAL A 150 7.41 -0.49 -22.86
N THR A 151 7.70 -1.70 -22.40
CA THR A 151 8.86 -2.48 -22.85
C THR A 151 8.40 -3.72 -23.61
N LYS A 152 9.20 -4.19 -24.58
CA LYS A 152 8.98 -5.46 -25.26
C LYS A 152 9.81 -6.57 -24.64
N ILE A 153 9.16 -7.64 -24.18
CA ILE A 153 9.84 -8.84 -23.69
C ILE A 153 9.57 -10.03 -24.61
N LYS A 154 10.57 -10.90 -24.74
CA LYS A 154 10.47 -12.17 -25.47
C LYS A 154 10.20 -13.29 -24.48
N VAL A 155 9.08 -13.99 -24.67
CA VAL A 155 8.69 -15.13 -23.83
C VAL A 155 8.70 -16.39 -24.68
N ASN A 156 9.36 -17.43 -24.18
CA ASN A 156 9.31 -18.76 -24.78
C ASN A 156 7.94 -19.37 -24.47
N ALA A 157 7.11 -19.52 -25.49
CA ALA A 157 5.90 -20.32 -25.42
C ALA A 157 6.23 -21.81 -25.57
N ASP A 158 5.30 -22.65 -25.10
CA ASP A 158 5.39 -24.10 -25.30
C ASP A 158 5.63 -24.41 -26.78
N LYS A 159 6.58 -25.33 -27.04
CA LYS A 159 7.09 -25.72 -28.37
C LYS A 159 8.14 -24.78 -29.01
N GLY A 160 8.85 -23.96 -28.21
CA GLY A 160 10.01 -23.19 -28.68
C GLY A 160 9.66 -21.97 -29.53
N LYS A 161 8.39 -21.56 -29.53
CA LYS A 161 7.94 -20.34 -30.20
C LYS A 161 8.22 -19.13 -29.31
N VAL A 162 8.97 -18.16 -29.83
CA VAL A 162 9.17 -16.88 -29.14
C VAL A 162 7.98 -15.98 -29.42
N ILE A 163 7.33 -15.49 -28.38
CA ILE A 163 6.26 -14.48 -28.45
C ILE A 163 6.81 -13.17 -27.88
N GLU A 164 6.65 -12.09 -28.63
CA GLU A 164 6.91 -10.73 -28.11
C GLU A 164 5.65 -10.21 -27.41
N LYS A 165 5.84 -9.64 -26.22
CA LYS A 165 4.79 -9.03 -25.41
C LYS A 165 5.18 -7.60 -25.06
N ASP A 166 4.23 -6.69 -25.23
CA ASP A 166 4.31 -5.34 -24.69
C ASP A 166 3.92 -5.40 -23.22
N VAL A 167 4.79 -4.90 -22.35
CA VAL A 167 4.64 -5.01 -20.91
C VAL A 167 5.00 -3.72 -20.19
N VAL A 168 4.46 -3.55 -18.99
CA VAL A 168 4.77 -2.44 -18.06
C VAL A 168 5.22 -3.00 -16.71
N ASN A 169 6.02 -2.26 -15.96
CA ASN A 169 6.39 -2.66 -14.60
C ASN A 169 5.14 -2.70 -13.70
N ILE A 170 5.02 -3.74 -12.87
CA ILE A 170 3.86 -3.96 -11.98
C ILE A 170 3.70 -2.85 -10.94
N LEU A 171 4.80 -2.36 -10.38
CA LEU A 171 4.82 -1.31 -9.36
C LEU A 171 4.44 0.02 -9.99
N ASP A 172 4.95 0.31 -11.19
CA ASP A 172 4.55 1.49 -11.94
C ASP A 172 3.05 1.51 -12.25
N PHE A 173 2.50 0.39 -12.75
CA PHE A 173 1.08 0.30 -13.07
C PHE A 173 0.20 0.45 -11.83
N TRP A 174 0.45 -0.33 -10.78
CA TRP A 174 -0.40 -0.30 -9.59
C TRP A 174 -0.19 0.96 -8.76
N GLY A 175 1.02 1.52 -8.71
CA GLY A 175 1.26 2.80 -8.06
C GLY A 175 0.49 3.94 -8.72
N LEU A 176 0.50 4.02 -10.06
CA LEU A 176 -0.33 4.97 -10.79
C LEU A 176 -1.82 4.69 -10.60
N ALA A 177 -2.26 3.43 -10.71
CA ALA A 177 -3.66 3.07 -10.54
C ALA A 177 -4.19 3.50 -9.17
N THR A 178 -3.41 3.34 -8.10
CA THR A 178 -3.81 3.81 -6.77
C THR A 178 -3.84 5.33 -6.66
N LEU A 179 -2.90 6.06 -7.26
CA LEU A 179 -2.98 7.52 -7.25
C LEU A 179 -4.17 8.03 -8.07
N TYR A 180 -4.46 7.45 -9.23
CA TYR A 180 -5.66 7.78 -10.00
C TYR A 180 -6.95 7.45 -9.21
N TYR A 181 -6.94 6.33 -8.48
CA TYR A 181 -8.05 5.96 -7.60
C TYR A 181 -8.24 6.97 -6.47
N ILE A 182 -7.16 7.35 -5.76
CA ILE A 182 -7.18 8.41 -4.74
C ILE A 182 -7.71 9.71 -5.36
N GLY A 183 -7.25 10.05 -6.56
CA GLY A 183 -7.74 11.15 -7.38
C GLY A 183 -9.25 11.15 -7.57
N GLU A 184 -9.83 10.00 -7.91
CA GLU A 184 -11.27 9.84 -8.11
C GLU A 184 -12.06 9.97 -6.81
N ILE A 185 -11.63 9.29 -5.75
CA ILE A 185 -12.36 9.30 -4.46
C ILE A 185 -12.15 10.58 -3.64
N SER A 186 -11.11 11.35 -3.93
CA SER A 186 -10.86 12.65 -3.31
C SER A 186 -11.91 13.70 -3.64
N LYS A 187 -12.67 13.51 -4.72
CA LYS A 187 -13.84 14.34 -5.00
C LYS A 187 -14.94 14.14 -3.95
N ASP A 188 -15.18 12.89 -3.58
CA ASP A 188 -16.25 12.54 -2.64
C ASP A 188 -15.84 12.86 -1.19
N ILE A 189 -14.57 12.67 -0.86
CA ILE A 189 -14.02 12.89 0.49
C ILE A 189 -13.67 14.37 0.69
N PHE A 190 -12.82 14.95 -0.16
CA PHE A 190 -12.28 16.30 0.04
C PHE A 190 -12.97 17.39 -0.80
N GLY A 191 -13.93 17.02 -1.66
CA GLY A 191 -14.54 17.96 -2.62
C GLY A 191 -13.61 18.36 -3.77
N ILE A 192 -12.54 17.61 -4.04
CA ILE A 192 -11.50 18.00 -4.99
C ILE A 192 -11.63 17.23 -6.30
N ASP A 193 -11.95 17.93 -7.39
CA ASP A 193 -12.25 17.34 -8.69
C ASP A 193 -11.11 17.44 -9.72
N LYS A 194 -10.06 18.20 -9.40
CA LYS A 194 -8.90 18.42 -10.27
C LYS A 194 -7.63 17.96 -9.60
N TYR A 195 -6.87 17.15 -10.32
CA TYR A 195 -5.59 16.68 -9.88
C TYR A 195 -4.64 16.42 -11.04
N GLU A 196 -3.35 16.37 -10.70
CA GLU A 196 -2.29 15.97 -11.60
C GLU A 196 -1.40 14.94 -10.87
N ILE A 197 -0.98 13.92 -11.61
CA ILE A 197 0.02 12.95 -11.15
C ILE A 197 1.30 13.18 -11.92
N LYS A 198 2.40 13.35 -11.19
CA LYS A 198 3.73 13.56 -11.75
C LYS A 198 4.73 12.57 -11.18
N GLU A 199 5.78 12.32 -11.94
CA GLU A 199 6.95 11.62 -11.40
C GLU A 199 7.73 12.55 -10.48
N PHE A 200 8.30 11.99 -9.42
CA PHE A 200 9.14 12.73 -8.48
C PHE A 200 10.37 11.92 -8.08
N LYS A 201 11.39 12.64 -7.61
CA LYS A 201 12.57 12.10 -6.95
C LYS A 201 12.70 12.81 -5.61
N ASP A 202 13.01 12.05 -4.57
CA ASP A 202 13.13 12.54 -3.20
C ASP A 202 14.17 11.71 -2.45
N LYS A 203 14.36 12.01 -1.17
CA LYS A 203 15.16 11.21 -0.25
C LYS A 203 14.36 10.84 0.98
N ILE A 204 14.56 9.62 1.46
CA ILE A 204 14.04 9.17 2.75
C ILE A 204 15.17 8.98 3.73
N LYS A 205 15.02 9.61 4.90
CA LYS A 205 15.92 9.45 6.03
C LYS A 205 15.31 8.54 7.09
N LEU A 206 16.03 7.49 7.46
CA LEU A 206 15.67 6.57 8.53
C LEU A 206 16.18 7.05 9.89
N ALA A 207 15.63 6.52 10.99
CA ALA A 207 15.96 6.96 12.34
C ALA A 207 17.43 6.67 12.73
N ASN A 208 18.05 5.66 12.10
CA ASN A 208 19.47 5.36 12.26
C ASN A 208 20.40 6.33 11.48
N GLY A 209 19.83 7.31 10.76
CA GLY A 209 20.58 8.33 10.02
C GLY A 209 20.84 7.98 8.56
N ASP A 210 20.51 6.78 8.11
CA ASP A 210 20.67 6.36 6.71
C ASP A 210 19.71 7.13 5.80
N GLU A 211 20.20 7.49 4.61
CA GLU A 211 19.45 8.25 3.60
C GLU A 211 19.42 7.48 2.29
N PHE A 212 18.22 7.34 1.72
CA PHE A 212 17.95 6.59 0.49
C PHE A 212 17.37 7.51 -0.57
N ASP A 213 17.91 7.45 -1.78
CA ASP A 213 17.30 8.08 -2.94
C ASP A 213 16.06 7.29 -3.36
N ILE A 214 14.92 7.97 -3.46
CA ILE A 214 13.66 7.36 -3.89
C ILE A 214 13.08 8.07 -5.11
N SER A 215 12.30 7.33 -5.88
CA SER A 215 11.53 7.87 -6.99
C SER A 215 10.19 7.18 -7.10
N GLY A 216 9.22 7.90 -7.61
CA GLY A 216 7.90 7.34 -7.83
C GLY A 216 6.94 8.37 -8.39
N TYR A 217 5.67 8.26 -7.98
CA TYR A 217 4.60 9.12 -8.43
C TYR A 217 4.02 9.90 -7.26
N GLU A 218 3.71 11.18 -7.50
CA GLU A 218 3.11 12.08 -6.52
C GLU A 218 1.82 12.66 -7.09
N LEU A 219 0.82 12.69 -6.22
CA LEU A 219 -0.44 13.39 -6.35
C LEU A 219 -0.53 14.41 -5.22
N THR A 220 -0.81 15.68 -5.52
CA THR A 220 -0.90 16.74 -4.51
C THR A 220 -2.24 17.46 -4.61
N PHE A 221 -2.82 17.74 -3.46
CA PHE A 221 -4.04 18.53 -3.35
C PHE A 221 -3.92 19.62 -2.28
N LYS A 222 -4.89 20.54 -2.28
CA LYS A 222 -5.12 21.47 -1.18
C LYS A 222 -6.53 21.27 -0.64
N TYR A 223 -6.65 21.01 0.65
CA TYR A 223 -7.92 20.87 1.36
C TYR A 223 -7.89 21.75 2.60
N ASN A 224 -8.88 22.63 2.80
CA ASN A 224 -8.96 23.55 3.94
C ASN A 224 -7.64 24.32 4.23
N GLY A 225 -6.96 24.77 3.17
CA GLY A 225 -5.68 25.50 3.28
C GLY A 225 -4.45 24.64 3.59
N LYS A 226 -4.61 23.32 3.73
CA LYS A 226 -3.56 22.35 4.05
C LYS A 226 -3.10 21.62 2.80
N GLU A 227 -1.82 21.27 2.76
CA GLU A 227 -1.24 20.52 1.64
C GLU A 227 -1.38 19.02 1.90
N LEU A 228 -2.04 18.31 0.99
CA LEU A 228 -2.15 16.84 1.00
C LEU A 228 -1.23 16.27 -0.07
N LYS A 229 -0.31 15.38 0.31
CA LYS A 229 0.56 14.67 -0.63
C LYS A 229 0.33 13.17 -0.54
N PHE A 230 0.02 12.58 -1.68
CA PHE A 230 -0.11 11.14 -1.84
C PHE A 230 1.03 10.67 -2.74
N ARG A 231 1.89 9.80 -2.21
CA ARG A 231 3.12 9.40 -2.89
C ARG A 231 3.24 7.90 -2.92
N VAL A 232 3.54 7.34 -4.08
CA VAL A 232 3.80 5.90 -4.23
C VAL A 232 5.20 5.72 -4.79
N TYR A 233 5.99 4.85 -4.18
CA TYR A 233 7.36 4.58 -4.62
C TYR A 233 7.80 3.14 -4.35
N ASP A 234 8.77 2.68 -5.14
CA ASP A 234 9.45 1.40 -4.94
C ASP A 234 10.53 1.53 -3.85
N ALA A 235 10.25 0.94 -2.70
CA ALA A 235 11.12 0.89 -1.54
C ALA A 235 11.92 -0.42 -1.43
N SER A 236 11.90 -1.28 -2.46
CA SER A 236 12.57 -2.60 -2.44
C SER A 236 14.04 -2.51 -2.03
N HIS A 237 14.75 -1.49 -2.51
CA HIS A 237 16.17 -1.28 -2.22
C HIS A 237 16.40 -0.92 -0.74
N ILE A 238 15.56 -0.07 -0.14
CA ILE A 238 15.63 0.29 1.28
C ILE A 238 15.47 -0.96 2.14
N TYR A 239 14.42 -1.74 1.87
CA TYR A 239 14.15 -2.97 2.62
C TYR A 239 15.29 -3.97 2.52
N LYS A 240 15.86 -4.13 1.32
CA LYS A 240 16.98 -5.03 1.09
C LYS A 240 18.22 -4.61 1.86
N GLU A 241 18.62 -3.35 1.74
CA GLU A 241 19.83 -2.83 2.36
C GLU A 241 19.75 -2.86 3.88
N GLU A 242 18.64 -2.40 4.46
CA GLU A 242 18.44 -2.46 5.92
C GLU A 242 18.37 -3.91 6.40
N SER A 243 17.65 -4.78 5.68
CA SER A 243 17.61 -6.19 6.04
C SER A 243 19.00 -6.85 5.99
N GLU A 244 19.88 -6.44 5.08
CA GLU A 244 21.26 -6.93 5.02
C GLU A 244 22.12 -6.44 6.19
N LYS A 245 21.98 -5.17 6.60
CA LYS A 245 22.72 -4.59 7.74
C LYS A 245 22.40 -5.28 9.06
N TYR A 246 21.14 -5.62 9.30
CA TYR A 246 20.67 -6.22 10.55
C TYR A 246 20.67 -7.76 10.53
N LYS A 247 21.31 -8.40 9.54
CA LYS A 247 21.46 -9.87 9.44
C LYS A 247 22.72 -10.40 10.12
N LYS A 248 22.52 -11.41 11.00
CA LYS A 248 23.49 -12.48 11.30
C LYS A 248 22.96 -13.89 10.94
N GLU A 249 21.68 -14.05 10.58
CA GLU A 249 21.03 -15.34 10.26
C GLU A 249 20.18 -15.29 8.97
N GLU A 250 19.84 -16.48 8.44
CA GLU A 250 19.46 -16.80 7.05
C GLU A 250 18.18 -16.15 6.48
N LYS A 251 17.40 -15.35 7.24
CA LYS A 251 16.10 -14.82 6.78
C LYS A 251 15.95 -13.30 6.91
N MET A 252 15.29 -12.71 5.92
CA MET A 252 15.02 -11.28 5.78
C MET A 252 13.79 -10.86 6.62
N ASN A 253 13.90 -9.78 7.40
CA ASN A 253 12.81 -9.20 8.19
C ASN A 253 12.65 -7.71 7.84
N SER A 254 11.61 -7.36 7.07
CA SER A 254 11.37 -5.97 6.62
C SER A 254 10.78 -5.07 7.70
N TYR A 255 10.27 -5.65 8.81
CA TYR A 255 9.74 -4.89 9.93
C TYR A 255 10.83 -4.05 10.61
N ILE A 256 12.11 -4.40 10.43
CA ILE A 256 13.25 -3.58 10.84
C ILE A 256 13.19 -2.21 10.16
N THR A 257 13.02 -2.18 8.84
CA THR A 257 12.88 -0.93 8.08
C THR A 257 11.65 -0.15 8.54
N LEU A 258 10.54 -0.84 8.81
CA LEU A 258 9.31 -0.20 9.33
C LEU A 258 9.52 0.43 10.71
N ALA A 259 10.22 -0.25 11.61
CA ALA A 259 10.55 0.29 12.93
C ALA A 259 11.44 1.54 12.81
N LEU A 260 12.44 1.51 11.90
CA LEU A 260 13.28 2.68 11.63
C LEU A 260 12.50 3.84 11.00
N LEU A 261 11.54 3.57 10.12
CA LEU A 261 10.64 4.58 9.55
C LEU A 261 9.73 5.18 10.63
N SER A 262 9.20 4.35 11.53
CA SER A 262 8.44 4.81 12.69
C SER A 262 9.27 5.66 13.65
N GLY A 263 10.55 5.32 13.85
CA GLY A 263 11.51 6.20 14.54
C GLY A 263 11.69 7.55 13.83
N SER A 264 11.57 7.59 12.50
CA SER A 264 11.48 8.81 11.68
C SER A 264 10.08 9.45 11.65
N ARG A 265 9.20 9.08 12.59
CA ARG A 265 7.85 9.63 12.80
C ARG A 265 6.80 9.21 11.76
N TYR A 266 7.07 8.18 10.96
CA TYR A 266 6.03 7.60 10.12
C TYR A 266 5.04 6.78 10.95
N ILE A 267 3.75 7.01 10.68
CA ILE A 267 2.63 6.28 11.24
C ILE A 267 2.18 5.25 10.21
N LEU A 268 2.29 3.96 10.56
CA LEU A 268 1.90 2.87 9.69
C LEU A 268 0.39 2.59 9.80
N LEU A 269 -0.27 2.50 8.65
CA LEU A 269 -1.69 2.19 8.49
C LEU A 269 -1.86 0.69 8.24
N GLU A 270 -2.11 -0.08 9.30
CA GLU A 270 -2.14 -1.55 9.25
C GLU A 270 -3.13 -2.15 10.26
N GLU A 271 -3.46 -3.44 10.06
CA GLU A 271 -4.21 -4.24 11.04
C GLU A 271 -3.42 -4.36 12.36
N ASP A 272 -4.13 -4.32 13.49
CA ASP A 272 -3.54 -4.57 14.81
C ASP A 272 -2.95 -5.99 14.91
N PRO A 273 -1.63 -6.14 15.11
CA PRO A 273 -1.00 -7.45 15.25
C PRO A 273 -1.45 -8.21 16.51
N GLY A 274 -2.08 -7.53 17.48
CA GLY A 274 -2.70 -8.12 18.66
C GLY A 274 -3.95 -8.97 18.37
N LYS A 275 -4.58 -8.83 17.19
CA LYS A 275 -5.78 -9.60 16.84
C LYS A 275 -5.48 -11.10 16.68
N PRO A 276 -6.37 -12.01 17.14
CA PRO A 276 -6.18 -13.45 16.99
C PRO A 276 -6.05 -13.95 15.54
N SER A 277 -6.50 -13.14 14.57
CA SER A 277 -6.36 -13.38 13.12
C SER A 277 -4.91 -13.31 12.62
N VAL A 278 -4.03 -12.61 13.34
CA VAL A 278 -2.66 -12.33 12.90
C VAL A 278 -1.73 -13.49 13.25
N ASP A 279 -0.81 -13.81 12.33
CA ASP A 279 0.18 -14.88 12.54
C ASP A 279 1.08 -14.61 13.74
N GLN A 280 1.41 -15.65 14.50
CA GLN A 280 2.46 -15.56 15.51
C GLN A 280 3.79 -15.11 14.89
N LYS A 281 4.11 -15.58 13.68
CA LYS A 281 5.35 -15.20 12.98
C LYS A 281 5.41 -13.70 12.69
N ILE A 282 4.27 -13.07 12.41
CA ILE A 282 4.22 -11.61 12.19
C ILE A 282 4.52 -10.90 13.50
N ARG A 283 3.90 -11.32 14.61
CA ARG A 283 4.16 -10.76 15.95
C ARG A 283 5.63 -10.88 16.34
N ASP A 284 6.25 -12.02 16.07
CA ASP A 284 7.68 -12.25 16.34
C ASP A 284 8.56 -11.28 15.54
N PHE A 285 8.19 -10.95 14.30
CA PHE A 285 8.94 -9.96 13.50
C PHE A 285 8.86 -8.53 14.05
N TYR A 286 7.71 -8.12 14.61
CA TYR A 286 7.57 -6.82 15.29
C TYR A 286 8.51 -6.75 16.50
N LYS A 287 8.51 -7.78 17.33
CA LYS A 287 9.39 -7.88 18.51
C LYS A 287 10.86 -7.82 18.10
N GLU A 288 11.26 -8.63 17.13
CA GLU A 288 12.65 -8.65 16.63
C GLU A 288 13.07 -7.28 16.09
N ALA A 289 12.18 -6.58 15.38
CA ALA A 289 12.46 -5.26 14.84
C ALA A 289 12.74 -4.24 15.96
N LYS A 290 11.94 -4.25 17.03
CA LYS A 290 12.17 -3.41 18.21
C LYS A 290 13.46 -3.77 18.92
N ASP A 291 13.72 -5.06 19.15
CA ASP A 291 14.95 -5.51 19.83
C ASP A 291 16.22 -5.06 19.08
N LYS A 292 16.16 -5.02 17.75
CA LYS A 292 17.29 -4.61 16.90
C LYS A 292 17.45 -3.11 16.72
N THR A 293 16.34 -2.37 16.66
CA THR A 293 16.35 -0.95 16.27
C THR A 293 16.12 0.00 17.45
N GLY A 294 15.52 -0.49 18.54
CA GLY A 294 15.07 0.30 19.67
C GLY A 294 13.78 1.09 19.43
N TYR A 295 13.15 0.97 18.27
CA TYR A 295 11.93 1.69 17.91
C TYR A 295 10.71 0.76 17.85
N ASP A 296 9.60 1.22 18.43
CA ASP A 296 8.29 0.62 18.21
C ASP A 296 7.76 1.04 16.83
N ILE A 297 7.06 0.13 16.16
CA ILE A 297 6.27 0.48 14.97
C ILE A 297 5.00 1.22 15.43
N LEU A 298 4.85 2.47 15.00
CA LEU A 298 3.67 3.29 15.31
C LEU A 298 2.51 2.88 14.41
N LEU A 299 1.42 2.39 15.00
CA LEU A 299 0.27 1.86 14.27
C LEU A 299 -0.96 2.74 14.48
N LEU A 300 -1.56 3.13 13.36
CA LEU A 300 -2.92 3.64 13.31
C LEU A 300 -3.81 2.57 12.65
N GLU A 301 -4.70 1.99 13.44
CA GLU A 301 -5.59 0.93 13.00
C GLU A 301 -6.70 1.48 12.09
N THR A 302 -6.80 0.95 10.87
CA THR A 302 -7.97 1.14 10.00
C THR A 302 -9.04 0.12 10.39
N ASP A 303 -9.99 0.50 11.24
CA ASP A 303 -10.98 -0.43 11.82
C ASP A 303 -12.11 -0.78 10.82
N GLU A 304 -11.91 -1.85 10.06
CA GLU A 304 -12.90 -2.39 9.12
C GLU A 304 -13.90 -3.34 9.79
N GLN A 305 -13.70 -3.66 11.07
CA GLN A 305 -14.52 -4.64 11.77
C GLN A 305 -15.99 -4.18 11.80
N LYS A 306 -16.23 -2.88 11.95
CA LYS A 306 -17.58 -2.31 11.87
C LYS A 306 -18.24 -2.51 10.50
N LEU A 307 -17.45 -2.51 9.42
CA LEU A 307 -17.97 -2.76 8.07
C LEU A 307 -18.36 -4.23 7.90
N ILE A 308 -17.55 -5.14 8.47
CA ILE A 308 -17.80 -6.58 8.47
C ILE A 308 -19.02 -6.93 9.34
N GLU A 309 -19.09 -6.39 10.56
CA GLU A 309 -20.17 -6.65 11.52
C GLU A 309 -21.53 -6.17 11.01
N ARG A 310 -21.56 -5.08 10.25
CA ARG A 310 -22.77 -4.57 9.60
C ARG A 310 -23.13 -5.33 8.31
N GLY A 311 -22.33 -6.33 7.92
CA GLY A 311 -22.56 -7.13 6.72
C GLY A 311 -22.35 -6.37 5.40
N ILE A 312 -21.66 -5.23 5.45
CA ILE A 312 -21.41 -4.36 4.28
C ILE A 312 -20.34 -5.00 3.39
N ILE A 313 -19.33 -5.60 4.03
CA ILE A 313 -18.29 -6.39 3.38
C ILE A 313 -18.19 -7.76 4.08
N GLY A 314 -17.94 -8.81 3.33
CA GLY A 314 -17.54 -10.11 3.87
C GLY A 314 -16.09 -10.08 4.36
N LYS A 315 -15.74 -11.00 5.27
CA LYS A 315 -14.35 -11.19 5.74
C LYS A 315 -13.36 -11.46 4.60
N ASP A 316 -13.84 -12.01 3.48
CA ASP A 316 -13.04 -12.36 2.30
C ASP A 316 -13.13 -11.32 1.15
N ASP A 317 -13.85 -10.21 1.34
CA ASP A 317 -14.08 -9.22 0.27
C ASP A 317 -12.94 -8.21 0.14
N TYR A 318 -11.95 -8.29 1.02
CA TYR A 318 -10.80 -7.39 1.07
C TYR A 318 -9.93 -7.39 -0.19
N VAL A 319 -9.84 -8.57 -0.82
CA VAL A 319 -9.02 -8.82 -2.02
C VAL A 319 -9.83 -8.74 -3.31
N LYS A 320 -11.16 -8.61 -3.22
CA LYS A 320 -12.02 -8.59 -4.41
C LYS A 320 -12.12 -7.17 -4.94
N LEU A 321 -12.01 -7.04 -6.26
CA LEU A 321 -12.41 -5.83 -6.95
C LEU A 321 -13.92 -5.68 -6.79
N ILE A 322 -14.33 -4.73 -5.95
CA ILE A 322 -15.74 -4.47 -5.67
C ILE A 322 -16.26 -3.58 -6.78
N ASP A 323 -17.34 -4.01 -7.42
CA ASP A 323 -17.99 -3.26 -8.50
C ASP A 323 -18.26 -1.78 -8.12
N LYS A 324 -18.31 -0.91 -9.13
CA LYS A 324 -18.50 0.55 -9.01
C LYS A 324 -19.78 0.90 -8.23
N ASP A 325 -20.86 0.15 -8.39
CA ASP A 325 -22.13 0.43 -7.69
C ASP A 325 -22.05 0.07 -6.20
N LYS A 326 -21.48 -1.09 -5.87
CA LYS A 326 -21.18 -1.46 -4.47
C LYS A 326 -20.16 -0.53 -3.81
N THR A 327 -19.20 -0.02 -4.59
CA THR A 327 -18.16 0.90 -4.12
C THR A 327 -18.75 2.18 -3.54
N LYS A 328 -19.84 2.70 -4.13
CA LYS A 328 -20.55 3.88 -3.64
C LYS A 328 -21.29 3.60 -2.33
N TYR A 329 -22.03 2.49 -2.26
CA TYR A 329 -22.71 2.08 -1.02
C TYR A 329 -21.74 1.90 0.16
N ILE A 330 -20.57 1.30 -0.10
CA ILE A 330 -19.51 1.17 0.92
C ILE A 330 -18.97 2.54 1.34
N MET A 331 -18.82 3.50 0.41
CA MET A 331 -18.38 4.86 0.74
C MET A 331 -19.35 5.55 1.68
N ASP A 332 -20.62 5.59 1.31
CA ASP A 332 -21.67 6.23 2.12
C ASP A 332 -21.67 5.65 3.54
N THR A 333 -21.50 4.33 3.66
CA THR A 333 -21.49 3.68 4.97
C THR A 333 -20.20 3.90 5.76
N ILE A 334 -19.04 4.01 5.09
CA ILE A 334 -17.78 4.40 5.74
C ILE A 334 -17.94 5.81 6.32
N MET A 335 -18.40 6.77 5.53
CA MET A 335 -18.63 8.14 5.98
C MET A 335 -19.57 8.18 7.20
N GLU A 336 -20.70 7.48 7.14
CA GLU A 336 -21.63 7.37 8.28
C GLU A 336 -21.00 6.72 9.53
N THR A 337 -20.20 5.66 9.35
CA THR A 337 -19.61 4.89 10.45
C THR A 337 -18.52 5.68 11.18
N TYR A 338 -17.74 6.44 10.43
CA TYR A 338 -16.70 7.32 10.97
C TYR A 338 -17.26 8.69 11.41
N LYS A 339 -18.56 8.93 11.20
CA LYS A 339 -19.29 10.17 11.47
C LYS A 339 -18.67 11.39 10.77
N ILE A 340 -18.37 11.22 9.49
CA ILE A 340 -18.04 12.32 8.58
C ILE A 340 -19.35 12.96 8.12
#